data_AF-A0A9X3CBD2-F1
#
_entry.id   AF-A0A9X3CBD2-F1
#
_cell.length_a   1.000
_cell.length_b   1.000
_cell.length_c   1.000
_cell.angle_alpha   90.00
_cell.angle_beta   90.00
_cell.angle_gamma   90.00
#
_symmetry.space_group_name_H-M   'P 1'
#
loop_
_entity.id
_entity.type
_entity.pdbx_description
1 polymer ?
#
loop_
_entity_poly.entity_id
_entity_poly.type
_entity_poly.pdbx_seq_one_letter_code
_entity_poly.pdbx_strand_id
1 'polypeptide(L)'
;MKKIVVFAFFCSALVISMYISKFGYVISDDHSRWSDFGSFIGGTLGPMFTFCSLLYLAFQVEMQWKENRRAREENDRVREDIELSHRERNIETNLKLLVPMLSSTDSTINTSLAELIVSVYRSKSVAELI
;
A
#
# COMPACT_ATOMS: atom_id res chain seq x y z
N MET A 1 4.67 -6.32 -18.88
CA MET A 1 5.96 -5.93 -19.47
C MET A 1 6.34 -6.76 -20.71
N LYS A 2 6.50 -8.09 -20.62
CA LYS A 2 6.88 -8.94 -21.78
C LYS A 2 6.03 -8.72 -23.05
N LYS A 3 4.71 -8.59 -22.91
CA LYS A 3 3.78 -8.36 -24.04
C LYS A 3 4.01 -7.02 -24.76
N ILE A 4 4.39 -5.97 -24.02
CA ILE A 4 4.63 -4.63 -24.57
C ILE A 4 5.95 -4.63 -25.37
N VAL A 5 6.98 -5.29 -24.84
CA VAL A 5 8.28 -5.42 -25.52
C VAL A 5 8.12 -6.21 -26.83
N VAL A 6 7.35 -7.30 -26.81
CA VAL A 6 7.05 -8.09 -28.02
C VAL A 6 6.29 -7.26 -29.05
N PHE A 7 5.29 -6.49 -28.61
CA PHE A 7 4.53 -5.61 -29.50
C PHE A 7 5.41 -4.52 -30.11
N ALA A 8 6.25 -3.86 -29.31
CA ALA A 8 7.18 -2.84 -29.79
C ALA A 8 8.18 -3.42 -30.81
N PHE A 9 8.75 -4.59 -30.53
CA PHE A 9 9.64 -5.29 -31.46
C PHE A 9 8.94 -5.62 -32.77
N PHE A 10 7.70 -6.10 -32.71
CA PHE A 10 6.90 -6.40 -33.90
C PHE A 10 6.61 -5.14 -34.73
N CYS A 11 6.23 -4.03 -34.10
CA CYS A 11 6.02 -2.75 -34.79
C CYS A 11 7.30 -2.24 -35.46
N SER A 12 8.45 -2.30 -34.78
CA SER A 12 9.74 -1.94 -35.37
C SER A 12 10.09 -2.83 -36.56
N ALA A 13 9.93 -4.15 -36.43
CA ALA A 13 10.18 -5.09 -37.50
C ALA A 13 9.26 -4.86 -38.72
N LEU A 14 7.99 -4.52 -38.49
CA LEU A 14 7.04 -4.19 -39.55
C LEU A 14 7.48 -2.95 -40.34
N VAL A 15 7.86 -1.87 -39.66
CA VAL A 15 8.31 -0.63 -40.32
C VAL A 15 9.60 -0.86 -41.11
N ILE A 16 10.54 -1.61 -40.55
CA ILE A 16 11.77 -2.00 -41.25
C ILE A 16 11.44 -2.86 -42.49
N SER A 17 10.54 -3.83 -42.36
CA SER A 17 10.12 -4.67 -43.48
C SER A 17 9.43 -3.88 -44.60
N MET A 18 8.61 -2.86 -44.26
CA MET A 18 8.00 -1.97 -45.25
C MET A 18 9.05 -1.13 -45.98
N TYR A 19 10.06 -0.63 -45.26
CA TYR A 19 11.16 0.10 -45.87
C TYR A 19 11.94 -0.77 -46.86
N ILE A 20 12.32 -1.98 -46.45
CA ILE A 20 13.06 -2.93 -47.30
C ILE A 20 12.23 -3.35 -48.52
N SER A 21 10.92 -3.56 -48.37
CA SER A 21 10.04 -3.89 -49.50
C SER A 21 9.94 -2.76 -50.53
N LYS A 22 10.10 -1.50 -50.12
CA LYS A 22 9.97 -0.32 -50.98
C LYS A 22 11.29 0.06 -51.66
N PHE A 23 12.40 -0.05 -50.93
CA PHE A 23 13.72 0.46 -51.34
C PHE A 23 14.75 -0.64 -51.65
N GLY A 24 14.39 -1.91 -51.46
CA GLY A 24 15.25 -3.07 -51.69
C GLY A 24 16.17 -3.40 -50.51
N TYR A 25 16.94 -4.48 -50.67
CA TYR A 25 17.82 -5.04 -49.63
C TYR A 25 19.27 -4.55 -49.72
N VAL A 26 19.60 -3.69 -50.69
CA VAL A 26 20.98 -3.27 -50.94
C VAL A 26 21.39 -2.21 -49.92
N ILE A 27 22.36 -2.57 -49.07
CA ILE A 27 23.01 -1.64 -48.15
C ILE A 27 23.79 -0.61 -48.98
N SER A 28 23.51 0.67 -48.73
CA SER A 28 24.16 1.77 -49.42
C SER A 28 25.44 2.17 -48.71
N ASP A 29 26.53 2.34 -49.47
CA ASP A 29 27.75 3.00 -48.97
C ASP A 29 27.60 4.53 -48.91
N ASP A 30 26.59 5.08 -49.59
CA ASP A 30 26.26 6.51 -49.51
C ASP A 30 25.62 6.87 -48.15
N HIS A 31 26.29 7.76 -47.42
CA HIS A 31 25.86 8.29 -46.14
C HIS A 31 24.50 9.01 -46.21
N SER A 32 24.17 9.65 -47.34
CA SER A 32 22.90 10.36 -47.51
C SER A 32 21.69 9.44 -47.35
N ARG A 33 21.79 8.22 -47.89
CA ARG A 33 20.70 7.21 -47.81
C ARG A 33 20.46 6.72 -46.38
N TRP A 34 21.49 6.73 -45.53
CA TRP A 34 21.34 6.42 -44.10
C TRP A 34 20.61 7.53 -43.33
N SER A 35 20.85 8.80 -43.69
CA SER A 35 20.13 9.94 -43.14
C SER A 35 18.63 9.88 -43.45
N ASP A 36 18.28 9.55 -44.70
CA ASP A 36 16.88 9.41 -45.12
C ASP A 36 16.18 8.23 -44.44
N PHE A 37 16.86 7.09 -44.30
CA PHE A 37 16.34 5.93 -43.55
C PHE A 37 16.06 6.30 -42.09
N GLY A 38 17.04 6.91 -41.41
CA GLY A 38 16.88 7.36 -40.03
C GLY A 38 15.74 8.37 -39.88
N SER A 39 15.56 9.27 -40.86
CA SER A 39 14.46 10.23 -40.88
C SER A 39 13.09 9.57 -41.05
N PHE A 40 12.96 8.55 -41.91
CA PHE A 40 11.71 7.81 -42.07
C PHE A 40 11.34 7.01 -40.82
N ILE A 41 12.31 6.25 -40.27
CA ILE A 41 12.11 5.45 -39.06
C ILE A 41 11.81 6.36 -37.87
N GLY A 42 12.64 7.38 -37.65
CA GLY A 42 12.48 8.34 -36.55
C GLY A 42 11.21 9.18 -36.67
N GLY A 43 10.86 9.62 -37.88
CA GLY A 43 9.66 10.39 -38.14
C GLY A 43 8.35 9.61 -38.00
N THR A 44 8.39 8.29 -38.21
CA THR A 44 7.20 7.44 -38.09
C THR A 44 7.09 6.82 -36.70
N LEU A 45 8.16 6.16 -36.22
CA LEU A 45 8.16 5.48 -34.93
C LEU A 45 8.24 6.47 -33.75
N GLY A 46 8.89 7.62 -33.92
CA GLY A 46 9.04 8.62 -32.86
C GLY A 46 7.69 9.11 -32.30
N PRO A 47 6.80 9.66 -33.15
CA PRO A 47 5.46 10.07 -32.74
C PRO A 47 4.61 8.90 -32.23
N MET A 48 4.69 7.72 -32.87
CA MET A 48 3.95 6.53 -32.47
C MET A 48 4.34 6.06 -31.06
N PHE A 49 5.64 5.94 -30.77
CA PHE A 49 6.12 5.54 -29.44
C PHE A 49 5.88 6.62 -28.39
N THR A 50 5.97 7.90 -28.75
CA THR A 50 5.64 9.00 -27.84
C THR A 50 4.18 8.93 -27.43
N PHE A 51 3.26 8.74 -28.38
CA PHE A 51 1.84 8.57 -28.10
C PHE A 51 1.56 7.33 -27.23
N CYS A 52 2.14 6.18 -27.57
CA CYS A 52 2.02 4.96 -26.76
C CYS A 52 2.58 5.16 -25.35
N SER A 53 3.68 5.91 -25.20
CA SER A 53 4.28 6.21 -23.90
C SER A 53 3.37 7.07 -23.05
N LEU A 54 2.72 8.07 -23.64
CA LEU A 54 1.74 8.91 -22.94
C LEU A 54 0.53 8.09 -22.47
N LEU A 55 -0.03 7.24 -23.34
CA LEU A 55 -1.14 6.35 -22.96
C LEU A 55 -0.74 5.37 -21.85
N TYR A 56 0.46 4.80 -21.97
CA TYR A 56 0.99 3.88 -20.97
C TYR A 56 1.19 4.58 -19.63
N LEU A 57 1.74 5.79 -19.63
CA LEU A 57 1.91 6.60 -18.43
C LEU A 57 0.56 6.92 -17.78
N ALA A 58 -0.44 7.34 -18.56
CA ALA A 58 -1.78 7.61 -18.06
C ALA A 58 -2.41 6.38 -17.40
N PHE A 59 -2.32 5.22 -18.05
CA PHE A 59 -2.77 3.95 -17.50
C PHE A 59 -2.04 3.59 -16.20
N GLN A 60 -0.72 3.80 -16.18
CA GLN A 60 0.10 3.51 -15.00
C GLN A 60 -0.28 4.39 -13.82
N VAL A 61 -0.55 5.68 -14.04
CA VAL A 61 -1.00 6.61 -12.99
C VAL A 61 -2.34 6.17 -12.41
N GLU A 62 -3.30 5.79 -13.25
CA GLU A 62 -4.60 5.32 -12.78
C GLU A 62 -4.47 4.05 -11.93
N MET A 63 -3.65 3.10 -12.38
CA MET A 63 -3.36 1.87 -11.64
C MET A 63 -2.68 2.18 -10.30
N GLN A 64 -1.68 3.07 -10.30
CA GLN A 64 -0.96 3.48 -9.11
C GLN A 64 -1.89 4.18 -8.09
N TRP A 65 -2.86 4.98 -8.55
CA TRP A 65 -3.87 5.56 -7.66
C TRP A 65 -4.78 4.51 -7.03
N LYS A 66 -5.21 3.50 -7.80
CA LYS A 66 -6.02 2.40 -7.27
C LYS A 66 -5.26 1.58 -6.24
N GLU A 67 -3.99 1.26 -6.50
CA GLU A 67 -3.13 0.54 -5.56
C GLU A 67 -2.87 1.37 -4.30
N ASN A 68 -2.55 2.66 -4.43
CA ASN A 68 -2.35 3.54 -3.28
C ASN A 68 -3.62 3.67 -2.43
N ARG A 69 -4.80 3.77 -3.05
CA ARG A 69 -6.07 3.79 -2.32
C ARG A 69 -6.30 2.50 -1.54
N ARG A 70 -6.08 1.34 -2.17
CA ARG A 70 -6.20 0.03 -1.49
C ARG A 70 -5.21 -0.11 -0.33
N ALA A 71 -3.96 0.30 -0.53
CA ALA A 71 -2.94 0.27 0.50
C ALA A 71 -3.30 1.17 1.70
N ARG A 72 -3.93 2.33 1.44
CA ARG A 72 -4.44 3.21 2.50
C ARG A 72 -5.59 2.59 3.28
N GLU A 73 -6.58 2.05 2.59
CA GLU A 73 -7.71 1.36 3.22
C GLU A 73 -7.25 0.18 4.07
N GLU A 74 -6.27 -0.58 3.61
CA GLU A 74 -5.67 -1.68 4.37
C GLU A 74 -4.89 -1.17 5.59
N ASN A 75 -4.12 -0.09 5.43
CA ASN A 75 -3.39 0.51 6.55
C ASN A 75 -4.33 1.03 7.64
N ASP A 76 -5.44 1.66 7.25
CA ASP A 76 -6.43 2.18 8.18
C ASP A 76 -7.12 1.04 8.96
N ARG A 77 -7.45 -0.07 8.30
CA ARG A 77 -7.97 -1.28 8.99
C ARG A 77 -6.95 -1.87 9.96
N VAL A 78 -5.69 -2.01 9.53
CA VAL A 78 -4.62 -2.52 10.40
C VAL A 78 -4.41 -1.61 11.61
N ARG A 79 -4.52 -0.29 11.45
CA ARG A 79 -4.43 0.67 12.56
C ARG A 79 -5.56 0.49 13.56
N GLU A 80 -6.78 0.32 13.08
CA GLU A 80 -7.94 0.07 13.94
C GLU A 80 -7.77 -1.23 14.73
N ASP A 81 -7.37 -2.32 14.08
CA ASP A 81 -7.10 -3.61 14.72
C ASP A 81 -6.00 -3.52 15.77
N ILE A 82 -4.93 -2.77 15.48
CA ILE A 82 -3.85 -2.50 16.44
C ILE A 82 -4.37 -1.73 17.64
N GLU A 83 -5.20 -0.70 17.43
CA GLU A 83 -5.73 0.12 18.52
C GLU A 83 -6.64 -0.71 19.45
N LEU A 84 -7.54 -1.50 18.87
CA LEU A 84 -8.40 -2.41 19.63
C LEU A 84 -7.56 -3.42 20.44
N SER A 85 -6.60 -4.06 19.79
CA SER A 85 -5.66 -4.98 20.45
C SER A 85 -4.83 -4.30 21.54
N HIS A 86 -4.52 -3.00 21.40
CA HIS A 86 -3.82 -2.22 22.41
C HIS A 86 -4.71 -1.94 23.62
N ARG A 87 -5.99 -1.62 23.39
CA ARG A 87 -6.98 -1.39 24.44
C ARG A 87 -7.20 -2.66 25.26
N GLU A 88 -7.37 -3.81 24.60
CA GLU A 88 -7.51 -5.10 25.27
C GLU A 88 -6.30 -5.44 26.13
N ARG A 89 -5.09 -5.30 25.59
CA ARG A 89 -3.85 -5.52 26.34
C ARG A 89 -3.69 -4.57 27.52
N ASN A 90 -4.08 -3.31 27.37
CA ASN A 90 -4.04 -2.34 28.46
C ASN A 90 -5.00 -2.74 29.58
N ILE A 91 -6.23 -3.17 29.25
CA ILE A 91 -7.19 -3.65 30.25
C ILE A 91 -6.65 -4.90 30.95
N GLU A 92 -6.11 -5.87 30.20
CA GLU A 92 -5.53 -7.08 30.76
C GLU A 92 -4.35 -6.77 31.69
N THR A 93 -3.47 -5.86 31.28
CA THR A 93 -2.31 -5.43 32.09
C THR A 93 -2.78 -4.74 33.37
N ASN A 94 -3.72 -3.80 33.27
CA ASN A 94 -4.28 -3.12 34.44
C ASN A 94 -4.98 -4.11 35.39
N LEU A 95 -5.77 -5.06 34.87
CA LEU A 95 -6.41 -6.09 35.69
C LEU A 95 -5.39 -7.00 36.38
N LYS A 96 -4.35 -7.43 35.68
CA LYS A 96 -3.24 -8.22 36.25
C LYS A 96 -2.51 -7.49 37.39
N LEU A 97 -2.48 -6.16 37.36
CA LEU A 97 -1.89 -5.34 38.42
C LEU A 97 -2.89 -5.08 39.57
N LEU A 98 -4.15 -4.75 39.26
CA LEU A 98 -5.16 -4.39 40.25
C LEU A 98 -5.64 -5.57 41.08
N VAL A 99 -5.82 -6.75 40.47
CA VAL A 99 -6.30 -7.95 41.18
C VAL A 99 -5.40 -8.31 42.38
N PRO A 100 -4.06 -8.43 42.23
CA PRO A 100 -3.20 -8.70 43.37
C PRO A 100 -3.13 -7.54 44.37
N MET A 101 -3.24 -6.28 43.95
CA MET A 101 -3.30 -5.12 44.86
C MET A 101 -4.58 -5.09 45.71
N LEU A 102 -5.70 -5.59 45.16
CA LEU A 102 -6.96 -5.67 45.88
C LEU A 102 -7.02 -6.88 46.82
N SER A 103 -6.33 -7.97 46.48
CA SER A 103 -6.30 -9.22 47.26
C SER A 103 -5.16 -9.30 48.27
N SER A 104 -4.10 -8.50 48.11
CA SER A 104 -3.03 -8.41 49.10
C SER A 104 -3.59 -7.91 50.43
N THR A 105 -3.61 -8.79 51.43
CA THR A 105 -3.95 -8.45 52.81
C THR A 105 -2.83 -7.60 53.39
N ASP A 106 -3.17 -6.38 53.80
CA ASP A 106 -2.21 -5.49 54.44
C ASP A 106 -1.90 -6.03 55.85
N SER A 107 -0.63 -6.36 56.12
CA SER A 107 -0.18 -6.88 57.42
C SER A 107 -0.44 -5.95 58.59
N THR A 108 -0.78 -4.69 58.30
CA THR A 108 -1.04 -3.64 59.30
C THR A 108 -2.53 -3.58 59.70
N ILE A 109 -3.44 -4.07 58.86
CA ILE A 109 -4.91 -3.96 59.07
C ILE A 109 -5.59 -5.34 59.13
N ASN A 110 -4.90 -6.43 58.79
CA ASN A 110 -5.44 -7.81 58.80
C ASN A 110 -6.74 -7.99 57.99
N THR A 111 -6.97 -7.11 57.02
CA THR A 111 -8.09 -7.12 56.07
C THR A 111 -7.57 -6.65 54.71
N SER A 112 -8.13 -7.17 53.62
CA SER A 112 -7.76 -6.70 52.28
C SER A 112 -8.47 -5.38 51.94
N LEU A 113 -7.92 -4.61 50.99
CA LEU A 113 -8.59 -3.40 50.48
C LEU A 113 -10.00 -3.70 49.94
N ALA A 114 -10.20 -4.89 49.37
CA ALA A 114 -11.51 -5.34 48.93
C ALA A 114 -12.52 -5.41 50.09
N GLU A 115 -12.12 -5.92 51.26
CA GLU A 115 -13.00 -5.95 52.44
C GLU A 115 -13.29 -4.55 53.00
N LEU A 116 -12.31 -3.65 52.95
CA LEU A 116 -12.47 -2.25 53.37
C LEU A 116 -13.46 -1.49 52.49
N ILE A 117 -13.37 -1.65 51.16
CA ILE A 117 -14.32 -1.02 50.23
C ILE A 117 -15.74 -1.57 50.44
N VAL A 118 -15.88 -2.88 50.61
CA VAL A 118 -17.18 -3.53 50.86
C VAL A 118 -17.76 -3.09 52.20
N SER A 119 -16.96 -2.96 53.25
CA SER A 119 -17.43 -2.52 54.56
C SER A 119 -17.87 -1.05 54.56
N VAL A 120 -17.15 -0.17 53.87
CA VAL A 120 -17.51 1.25 53.70
C VAL A 120 -18.80 1.40 52.88
N TYR A 121 -18.95 0.67 51.77
CA TYR A 121 -20.16 0.75 50.95
C TYR A 121 -21.39 0.21 51.70
N ARG A 122 -21.21 -0.89 52.45
CA ARG A 122 -22.25 -1.46 53.33
C ARG A 122 -22.65 -0.48 54.43
N SER A 123 -21.69 0.19 55.08
CA SER A 123 -21.95 1.20 56.10
C SER A 123 -22.76 2.39 55.56
N LYS A 124 -22.44 2.86 54.35
CA LYS A 124 -23.13 3.99 53.73
C LYS A 124 -24.58 3.66 53.34
N SER A 125 -24.81 2.46 52.81
CA SER A 125 -26.16 1.98 52.47
C SER A 125 -27.08 1.86 53.68
N VAL A 126 -26.56 1.45 54.84
CA VAL A 126 -27.36 1.34 56.07
C VAL A 126 -27.72 2.72 56.62
N ALA A 127 -26.88 3.74 56.42
CA ALA A 127 -27.14 5.11 56.87
C ALA A 127 -28.21 5.85 56.05
N GLU A 128 -28.49 5.43 54.81
CA GLU A 128 -29.56 6.02 53.97
C GLU A 128 -30.94 5.39 54.20
N LEU A 129 -31.03 4.32 55.02
CA LEU A 129 -32.25 3.58 55.34
C LEU A 129 -32.87 3.95 56.70
N ILE A 130 -32.25 4.87 57.46
CA ILE A 130 -32.71 5.39 58.77
C ILE A 130 -33.06 6.87 58.60
#